data_AF-A0A915HU12-F1
#
_entry.id   AF-A0A915HU12-F1
#
_cell.length_a   1.000
_cell.length_b   1.000
_cell.length_c   1.000
_cell.angle_alpha   90.00
_cell.angle_beta   90.00
_cell.angle_gamma   90.00
#
_symmetry.space_group_name_H-M   'P 1'
#
loop_
_entity.id
_entity.type
_entity.pdbx_description
1 polymer ?
#
loop_
_entity_poly.entity_id
_entity_poly.type
_entity_poly.pdbx_seq_one_letter_code
_entity_poly.pdbx_strand_id
1 'polypeptide(L)'
;MDTGAQWSILSSGLVKCMFVKQSLQLLICGKIKVADGAVVNIHGSVVVTMESLFSEHMIKCVILDDDGNDQCIIGTNFLAHLDIQAILNFKENYIEIQDVKLLLKVIASVRPQMELFLNATNNNLLKEIPAEE
;
A
#
# COMPACT_ATOMS: atom_id res chain seq x y z
N MET A 1 8.53 -3.40 -4.47
CA MET A 1 7.30 -2.82 -5.03
C MET A 1 7.64 -2.26 -6.40
N ASP A 2 6.79 -2.50 -7.39
CA ASP A 2 6.98 -2.08 -8.78
C ASP A 2 5.80 -1.20 -9.21
N THR A 3 6.08 0.05 -9.54
CA THR A 3 5.06 1.04 -9.95
C THR A 3 4.65 0.90 -11.41
N GLY A 4 5.43 0.19 -12.23
CA GLY A 4 5.06 -0.18 -13.59
C GLY A 4 4.05 -1.34 -13.64
N ALA A 5 4.01 -2.16 -12.60
CA ALA A 5 3.04 -3.24 -12.46
C ALA A 5 1.72 -2.71 -11.87
N GLN A 6 0.63 -2.80 -12.63
CA GLN A 6 -0.70 -2.45 -12.14
C GLN A 6 -1.24 -3.48 -11.13
N TRP A 7 -0.82 -4.74 -11.26
CA TRP A 7 -1.25 -5.85 -10.43
C TRP A 7 -0.05 -6.48 -9.73
N SER A 8 -0.23 -6.85 -8.47
CA SER A 8 0.70 -7.72 -7.77
C SER A 8 0.70 -9.11 -8.38
N ILE A 9 1.88 -9.71 -8.47
CA ILE A 9 2.14 -10.99 -9.11
C ILE A 9 2.91 -11.88 -8.12
N LEU A 10 2.49 -13.14 -8.03
CA LEU A 10 3.22 -14.19 -7.34
C LEU A 10 3.58 -15.29 -8.34
N SER A 11 4.79 -15.82 -8.24
CA SER A 11 5.18 -17.02 -8.98
C SER A 11 4.44 -18.26 -8.46
N SER A 12 4.19 -19.22 -9.36
CA SER A 12 3.55 -20.50 -9.03
C SER A 12 4.39 -21.31 -8.02
N GLY A 13 5.72 -21.21 -8.09
CA GLY A 13 6.66 -21.77 -7.12
C GLY A 13 6.46 -21.21 -5.72
N LEU A 14 6.50 -19.88 -5.57
CA LEU A 14 6.30 -19.21 -4.29
C LEU A 14 4.94 -19.56 -3.66
N VAL A 15 3.87 -19.60 -4.46
CA VAL A 15 2.54 -20.01 -3.98
C VAL A 15 2.58 -21.45 -3.45
N LYS A 16 3.17 -22.41 -4.18
CA LYS A 16 3.29 -23.79 -3.70
C LYS A 16 4.07 -23.88 -2.38
N CYS A 17 5.13 -23.07 -2.22
CA CYS A 17 5.89 -22.95 -0.99
C CYS A 17 5.07 -22.34 0.17
N MET A 18 4.20 -21.37 -0.09
CA MET A 18 3.32 -20.80 0.95
C MET A 18 2.25 -21.79 1.43
N PHE A 19 1.74 -22.62 0.54
CA PHE A 19 0.64 -23.56 0.83
C PHE A 19 1.12 -25.00 1.12
N VAL A 20 2.22 -25.14 1.88
CA VAL A 20 3.03 -26.34 2.26
C VAL A 20 2.30 -27.69 2.43
N LYS A 21 0.97 -27.76 2.52
CA LYS A 21 0.22 -28.95 2.92
C LYS A 21 -0.85 -29.46 1.96
N GLN A 22 -1.04 -28.86 0.78
CA GLN A 22 -1.99 -29.39 -0.20
C GLN A 22 -1.33 -29.51 -1.58
N SER A 23 -1.68 -30.56 -2.30
CA SER A 23 -1.47 -30.70 -3.74
C SER A 23 -2.24 -29.61 -4.47
N LEU A 24 -1.76 -28.37 -4.37
CA LEU A 24 -2.40 -27.20 -4.94
C LEU A 24 -2.26 -27.31 -6.46
N GLN A 25 -3.32 -27.78 -7.11
CA GLN A 25 -3.41 -27.81 -8.56
C GLN A 25 -3.78 -26.41 -9.04
N LEU A 26 -2.78 -25.71 -9.57
CA LEU A 26 -2.93 -24.40 -10.19
C LEU A 26 -3.46 -24.58 -11.62
N LEU A 27 -4.73 -24.27 -11.84
CA LEU A 27 -5.35 -24.37 -13.17
C LEU A 27 -5.00 -23.16 -14.03
N ILE A 28 -4.55 -23.39 -15.26
CA ILE A 28 -4.28 -22.31 -16.20
C ILE A 28 -5.61 -21.67 -16.62
N CYS A 29 -5.78 -20.37 -16.34
CA CYS A 29 -6.94 -19.58 -16.72
C CYS A 29 -6.67 -18.63 -17.90
N GLY A 30 -5.40 -18.45 -18.29
CA GLY A 30 -5.02 -17.56 -19.37
C GLY A 30 -3.54 -17.61 -19.71
N LYS A 31 -3.14 -16.80 -20.68
CA LYS A 31 -1.75 -16.61 -21.09
C LYS A 31 -1.47 -15.13 -21.32
N ILE A 32 -0.24 -14.70 -21.02
CA ILE A 32 0.23 -13.34 -21.26
C ILE A 32 1.57 -13.40 -22.00
N LYS A 33 1.79 -12.44 -22.90
CA LYS A 33 3.11 -12.22 -23.50
C LYS A 33 3.85 -11.18 -22.68
N VAL A 34 5.03 -11.52 -22.16
CA VAL A 34 5.85 -10.63 -21.33
C VAL A 34 6.87 -9.86 -22.18
N ALA A 35 7.63 -8.95 -21.57
CA ALA A 35 8.45 -7.95 -22.27
C ALA A 35 9.56 -8.54 -23.16
N ASP A 36 10.13 -9.68 -22.77
CA ASP A 36 11.12 -10.41 -23.57
C ASP A 36 10.50 -11.20 -24.75
N GLY A 37 9.17 -11.19 -24.86
CA GLY A 37 8.41 -11.88 -25.89
C GLY A 37 7.96 -13.30 -25.54
N ALA A 38 8.36 -13.83 -24.37
CA ALA A 38 7.91 -15.14 -23.90
C ALA A 38 6.41 -15.14 -23.58
N VAL A 39 5.78 -16.30 -23.70
CA VAL A 39 4.37 -16.50 -23.35
C VAL A 39 4.31 -17.28 -22.04
N VAL A 40 3.71 -16.67 -21.03
CA VAL A 40 3.63 -17.17 -19.66
C VAL A 40 2.18 -17.54 -19.34
N ASN A 41 1.98 -18.66 -18.63
CA ASN A 41 0.65 -19.08 -18.18
C ASN A 41 0.21 -18.32 -16.92
N ILE A 42 -1.09 -18.04 -16.84
CA ILE A 42 -1.73 -17.42 -15.68
C ILE A 42 -2.58 -18.50 -15.00
N HIS A 43 -2.45 -18.68 -13.69
CA HIS A 43 -3.17 -19.72 -12.93
C HIS A 43 -4.36 -19.20 -12.11
N GLY A 44 -4.71 -17.92 -12.24
CA GLY A 44 -5.75 -17.27 -11.47
C GLY A 44 -5.18 -16.26 -10.49
N SER A 45 -5.85 -16.11 -9.34
CA SER A 45 -5.44 -15.14 -8.32
C SER A 45 -5.60 -15.70 -6.92
N VAL A 46 -4.71 -15.30 -6.02
CA VAL A 46 -4.80 -15.55 -4.58
C VAL A 46 -4.87 -14.22 -3.84
N VAL A 47 -5.54 -14.20 -2.70
CA VAL A 47 -5.46 -13.07 -1.76
C VAL A 47 -4.46 -13.43 -0.70
N VAL A 48 -3.42 -12.61 -0.53
CA VAL A 48 -2.40 -12.78 0.51
C VAL A 48 -2.51 -11.67 1.53
N THR A 49 -2.30 -12.01 2.78
CA THR A 49 -2.10 -11.03 3.84
C THR A 49 -0.63 -10.64 3.85
N MET A 50 -0.35 -9.37 3.64
CA MET A 50 0.97 -8.79 3.74
C MET A 50 1.05 -7.98 5.03
N GLU A 51 1.94 -8.40 5.93
CA GLU A 51 2.26 -7.61 7.12
C GLU A 51 3.06 -6.37 6.71
N SER A 52 2.68 -5.22 7.23
CA SER A 52 3.44 -3.98 7.14
C SER A 52 3.69 -3.42 8.53
N LEU A 53 4.55 -2.39 8.61
CA LEU A 53 4.79 -1.65 9.86
C LEU A 53 3.53 -0.93 10.40
N PHE A 54 2.48 -0.83 9.60
CA PHE A 54 1.27 -0.07 9.91
C PHE A 54 0.09 -0.98 10.28
N SER A 55 -0.17 -1.96 9.42
CA SER A 55 -1.23 -2.95 9.59
C SER A 55 -1.07 -4.13 8.63
N GLU A 56 -1.85 -5.18 8.84
CA GLU A 56 -2.04 -6.25 7.87
C GLU A 56 -2.88 -5.77 6.69
N HIS A 57 -2.40 -6.02 5.47
CA HIS A 57 -3.10 -5.68 4.25
C HIS A 57 -3.41 -6.92 3.42
N MET A 58 -4.66 -7.07 3.01
CA MET A 58 -5.04 -8.12 2.06
C MET A 58 -4.84 -7.61 0.63
N ILE A 59 -4.03 -8.31 -0.14
CA ILE A 59 -3.69 -7.96 -1.52
C ILE A 59 -4.08 -9.10 -2.43
N LYS A 60 -4.83 -8.78 -3.48
CA LYS A 60 -5.11 -9.73 -4.56
C LYS A 60 -3.91 -9.80 -5.51
N CYS A 61 -3.31 -10.97 -5.62
CA CYS A 61 -2.17 -11.23 -6.49
C CYS A 61 -2.54 -12.21 -7.60
N VAL A 62 -2.08 -11.93 -8.82
CA VAL A 62 -2.18 -12.85 -9.96
C VAL A 62 -1.06 -13.87 -9.87
N ILE A 63 -1.34 -15.13 -10.22
CA ILE A 63 -0.36 -16.20 -10.19
C ILE A 63 0.16 -16.44 -11.60
N LEU A 64 1.47 -16.28 -11.80
CA LEU A 64 2.14 -16.60 -13.06
C LEU A 64 2.99 -17.86 -12.91
N ASP A 65 3.07 -18.64 -13.98
CA ASP A 65 4.04 -19.72 -14.08
C ASP A 65 5.45 -19.12 -14.24
N ASP A 66 6.40 -19.61 -13.45
CA ASP A 66 7.80 -19.21 -13.54
C ASP A 66 8.66 -20.48 -13.54
N ASP A 67 9.61 -20.54 -14.46
CA ASP A 67 10.53 -21.67 -14.65
C ASP A 67 11.71 -21.70 -13.65
N GLY A 68 11.73 -20.87 -12.61
CA GLY A 68 12.70 -21.08 -11.54
C GLY A 68 12.94 -19.97 -10.52
N ASN A 69 12.25 -18.83 -10.58
CA ASN A 69 12.43 -17.79 -9.57
C ASN A 69 11.19 -17.65 -8.68
N ASP A 70 11.37 -17.80 -7.37
CA ASP A 70 10.35 -17.48 -6.37
C ASP A 70 10.17 -15.96 -6.27
N GLN A 71 9.54 -15.36 -7.29
CA GLN A 71 9.35 -13.92 -7.37
C GLN A 71 8.01 -13.48 -6.78
N CYS A 72 8.06 -12.33 -6.13
CA CYS A 72 6.91 -11.56 -5.70
C CYS A 72 7.06 -10.13 -6.22
N ILE A 73 6.13 -9.70 -7.05
CA ILE A 73 6.02 -8.32 -7.52
C ILE A 73 4.81 -7.72 -6.83
N ILE A 74 5.02 -6.66 -6.06
CA ILE A 74 3.93 -5.88 -5.48
C ILE A 74 3.63 -4.71 -6.41
N GLY A 75 2.48 -4.76 -7.08
CA GLY A 75 2.03 -3.73 -8.01
C GLY A 75 1.31 -2.58 -7.32
N THR A 76 0.84 -1.62 -8.10
CA THR A 76 0.13 -0.44 -7.60
C THR A 76 -1.28 -0.74 -7.08
N ASN A 77 -1.86 -1.91 -7.36
CA ASN A 77 -3.09 -2.36 -6.70
C ASN A 77 -2.95 -2.50 -5.18
N PHE A 78 -1.74 -2.65 -4.65
CA PHE A 78 -1.48 -2.53 -3.22
C PHE A 78 -1.83 -1.14 -2.67
N LEU A 79 -1.59 -0.09 -3.46
CA LEU A 79 -1.91 1.30 -3.08
C LEU A 79 -3.40 1.63 -3.18
N ALA A 80 -4.21 0.76 -3.79
CA ALA A 80 -5.65 0.96 -3.85
C ALA A 80 -6.34 0.73 -2.48
N HIS A 81 -5.58 0.31 -1.47
CA HIS A 81 -6.09 0.13 -0.11
C HIS A 81 -6.44 1.48 0.51
N LEU A 82 -7.65 1.60 1.09
CA LEU A 82 -8.19 2.86 1.63
C LEU A 82 -7.34 3.47 2.75
N ASP A 83 -6.59 2.64 3.45
CA ASP A 83 -5.74 3.07 4.57
C ASP A 83 -4.31 3.41 4.17
N ILE A 84 -3.97 3.29 2.88
CA ILE A 84 -2.62 3.52 2.36
C ILE A 84 -2.63 4.80 1.53
N GLN A 85 -1.74 5.73 1.88
CA GLN A 85 -1.36 6.82 1.00
C GLN A 85 0.12 6.66 0.67
N ALA A 86 0.46 6.68 -0.62
CA ALA A 86 1.85 6.62 -1.06
C ALA A 86 2.28 7.92 -1.74
N ILE A 87 3.50 8.35 -1.44
CA ILE A 87 4.17 9.48 -2.09
C ILE A 87 5.32 8.92 -2.91
N LEU A 88 5.28 9.18 -4.21
CA LEU A 88 6.31 8.79 -5.16
C LEU A 88 7.35 9.91 -5.23
N ASN A 89 8.50 9.73 -4.57
CA ASN A 89 9.61 10.67 -4.69
C ASN A 89 10.53 10.26 -5.83
N PHE A 90 10.23 10.76 -7.04
CA PHE A 90 11.02 10.48 -8.24
C PHE A 90 12.44 11.06 -8.19
N LYS A 91 12.68 12.11 -7.39
CA LYS A 91 14.00 12.72 -7.28
C LYS A 91 14.96 11.84 -6.49
N GLU A 92 14.45 11.21 -5.44
CA GLU A 92 15.25 10.41 -4.50
C GLU A 92 15.05 8.90 -4.71
N ASN A 93 14.28 8.50 -5.72
CA ASN A 93 14.01 7.11 -6.11
C ASN A 93 13.50 6.23 -4.96
N TYR A 94 12.62 6.77 -4.11
CA TYR A 94 11.94 5.99 -3.08
C TYR A 94 10.42 6.22 -3.10
N ILE A 95 9.70 5.27 -2.51
CA ILE A 95 8.26 5.34 -2.28
C ILE A 95 8.06 5.49 -0.79
N GLU A 96 7.45 6.58 -0.37
CA GLU A 96 6.97 6.73 1.00
C GLU A 96 5.58 6.13 1.10
N ILE A 97 5.34 5.31 2.12
CA ILE A 97 4.01 4.78 2.42
C ILE A 97 3.60 5.33 3.79
N GLN A 98 2.39 5.90 3.87
CA GLN A 98 1.80 6.44 5.08
C GLN A 98 0.47 5.74 5.38
N ASP A 99 0.25 5.47 6.67
CA ASP A 99 -1.01 4.95 7.20
C ASP A 99 -1.99 6.10 7.45
N VAL A 100 -3.05 6.13 6.66
CA VAL A 100 -4.10 7.15 6.72
C VAL A 100 -4.87 7.07 8.04
N LYS A 101 -5.08 5.88 8.61
CA LYS A 101 -5.77 5.73 9.91
C LYS A 101 -4.93 6.29 11.04
N LEU A 102 -3.63 6.02 11.03
CA LEU A 102 -2.72 6.60 12.01
C LEU A 102 -2.66 8.11 11.86
N LEU A 103 -2.57 8.62 10.63
CA LEU A 103 -2.56 10.06 10.35
C LEU A 103 -3.85 10.73 10.86
N LEU A 104 -5.02 10.14 10.59
CA LEU A 104 -6.30 10.67 11.07
C LEU A 104 -6.40 10.68 12.60
N LYS A 105 -5.86 9.65 13.28
CA LYS A 105 -5.80 9.62 14.75
C LYS A 105 -4.90 10.73 15.30
N VAL A 106 -3.74 10.96 14.69
CA VAL A 106 -2.81 12.04 15.09
C VAL A 106 -3.45 13.40 14.84
N ILE A 107 -4.08 13.61 13.68
CA ILE A 107 -4.80 14.86 13.41
C ILE A 107 -5.92 15.08 14.44
N ALA A 108 -6.69 14.04 14.75
CA ALA A 108 -7.76 14.13 15.74
C ALA A 108 -7.24 14.41 17.16
N SER A 109 -6.05 13.94 17.53
CA SER A 109 -5.47 14.19 18.85
C SER A 109 -4.84 15.59 18.99
N VAL A 110 -4.28 16.13 17.90
CA VAL A 110 -3.63 17.45 17.89
C VAL A 110 -4.62 18.58 17.60
N ARG A 111 -5.72 18.33 16.88
CA ARG A 111 -6.72 19.34 16.52
C ARG A 111 -7.29 20.10 17.73
N PRO A 112 -7.69 19.46 18.85
CA PRO A 112 -8.17 20.18 20.03
C PRO A 112 -7.09 21.10 20.63
N GLN A 113 -5.82 20.69 20.57
CA GLN A 113 -4.69 21.49 21.07
C GLN A 113 -4.42 22.69 20.17
N MET A 114 -4.51 22.53 18.85
CA MET A 114 -4.44 23.63 17.89
C MET A 114 -5.59 24.62 18.07
N GLU A 115 -6.82 24.15 18.26
CA GLU A 115 -7.99 25.01 18.51
C GLU A 115 -7.87 25.78 19.84
N LEU A 116 -7.38 25.13 20.90
CA LEU A 116 -7.09 25.78 22.17
C LEU A 116 -6.00 26.85 22.04
N PHE A 117 -4.92 26.55 21.31
CA PHE A 117 -3.86 27.52 21.03
C PHE A 117 -4.40 28.71 20.24
N LEU A 118 -5.10 28.47 19.14
CA LEU A 118 -5.72 29.53 18.31
C LEU A 118 -6.70 30.39 19.12
N ASN A 119 -7.54 29.78 19.94
CA ASN A 119 -8.48 30.51 20.80
C ASN A 119 -7.76 31.31 21.91
N ALA A 120 -6.67 30.78 22.47
CA ALA A 120 -5.86 31.51 23.44
C ALA A 120 -5.12 32.70 22.80
N THR A 121 -4.58 32.52 21.59
CA THR A 121 -3.95 33.61 20.83
C THR A 121 -4.96 34.68 20.45
N ASN A 122 -6.15 34.31 19.96
CA ASN A 122 -7.22 35.25 19.62
C ASN A 122 -7.74 36.00 20.86
N ASN A 123 -7.90 35.32 21.99
CA ASN A 123 -8.32 35.97 23.23
C ASN A 123 -7.25 36.88 23.84
N ASN A 124 -5.97 36.59 23.63
CA ASN A 124 -4.88 37.47 24.07
C ASN A 124 -4.73 38.70 23.16
N LEU A 125 -4.89 38.54 21.84
CA LEU A 125 -4.92 39.65 20.88
C LEU A 125 -6.10 40.62 21.12
N LEU A 126 -7.25 40.12 21.57
CA LEU A 126 -8.42 40.93 21.90
C LEU A 126 -8.32 41.66 23.25
N LYS A 127 -7.38 41.28 24.12
CA LYS A 127 -7.16 41.94 25.43
C LYS A 127 -6.15 43.08 25.37
N GLU A 128 -5.36 43.19 24.30
CA GLU A 128 -4.31 44.21 24.14
C GLU A 128 -4.75 45.44 23.35
N ILE A 129 -6.04 45.60 23.04
CA ILE A 129 -6.55 46.87 22.51
C ILE A 129 -7.02 47.70 23.72
N PRO A 130 -6.22 48.63 24.27
CA PRO A 130 -6.77 49.61 25.19
C PRO A 130 -7.87 50.36 24.44
N ALA A 131 -9.08 50.36 25.02
CA ALA A 131 -10.12 51.27 24.60
C ALA A 131 -9.62 52.68 24.89
N GLU A 132 -9.08 53.37 23.88
CA GLU A 132 -8.96 54.82 23.91
C GLU A 132 -10.37 55.39 23.80
N GLU A 133 -10.91 55.86 24.93
CA GLU A 133 -11.44 57.23 25.15
C GLU A 133 -12.00 57.38 26.58
#